data_AF-A0A8C7N4J8-F1
#
_entry.id   AF-A0A8C7N4J8-F1
#
_cell.length_a   1.000
_cell.length_b   1.000
_cell.length_c   1.000
_cell.angle_alpha   90.00
_cell.angle_beta   90.00
_cell.angle_gamma   90.00
#
_symmetry.space_group_name_H-M   'P 1'
#
loop_
_entity.id
_entity.type
_entity.pdbx_description
1 polymer ?
#
loop_
_entity_poly.entity_id
_entity_poly.type
_entity_poly.pdbx_seq_one_letter_code
_entity_poly.pdbx_strand_id
1 'polypeptide(L)'
;MSGLLSVLLVTSAALLFIANGQSNYDMLREVDKKHVDMAIRYANKNSEIQKNNPKEHLNFFKVVGQSEISAREFKINLLLKATDCPKASRDSEHKHRPECHFKSRRPCINCVVCTKDFHGSTDPYIDCVLNTDVKKVICLKTCRTQKYFYFKNTHFVQF
;
A
#
# COMPACT_ATOMS: atom_id res chain seq x y z
N MET A 1 -23.71 -29.32 -14.35
CA MET A 1 -23.26 -29.31 -12.94
C MET A 1 -21.93 -28.56 -12.73
N SER A 2 -21.10 -28.37 -13.77
CA SER A 2 -19.77 -27.73 -13.64
C SER A 2 -19.81 -26.22 -13.34
N GLY A 3 -20.77 -25.47 -13.91
CA GLY A 3 -20.85 -24.02 -13.70
C GLY A 3 -21.22 -23.60 -12.27
N LEU A 4 -22.06 -24.38 -11.59
CA LEU A 4 -22.43 -24.12 -10.19
C LEU A 4 -21.24 -24.29 -9.25
N LEU A 5 -20.40 -25.30 -9.52
CA LEU A 5 -19.18 -25.58 -8.76
C LEU A 5 -18.15 -24.44 -8.91
N SER A 6 -17.98 -23.91 -10.12
CA SER A 6 -17.09 -22.79 -10.38
C SER A 6 -17.55 -21.51 -9.67
N VAL A 7 -18.84 -21.20 -9.68
CA VAL A 7 -19.39 -20.03 -8.97
C VAL A 7 -19.20 -20.16 -7.46
N LEU A 8 -19.42 -21.36 -6.89
CA LEU A 8 -19.18 -21.63 -5.47
C LEU A 8 -17.70 -21.49 -5.07
N LEU A 9 -16.77 -21.88 -5.94
CA LEU A 9 -15.33 -21.74 -5.70
C LEU A 9 -14.88 -20.27 -5.72
N VAL A 10 -15.36 -19.48 -6.69
CA VAL A 10 -15.00 -18.05 -6.77
C VAL A 10 -15.58 -17.25 -5.59
N THR A 11 -16.83 -17.52 -5.22
CA THR A 11 -17.49 -16.86 -4.08
C THR A 11 -16.85 -17.22 -2.74
N SER A 12 -16.47 -18.49 -2.53
CA SER A 12 -15.77 -18.91 -1.32
C SER A 12 -14.36 -18.32 -1.20
N ALA A 13 -13.60 -18.24 -2.30
CA ALA A 13 -12.30 -17.57 -2.32
C ALA A 13 -12.43 -16.08 -1.92
N ALA A 14 -13.39 -15.35 -2.51
CA ALA A 14 -13.64 -13.95 -2.17
C ALA A 14 -14.01 -13.76 -0.69
N LEU A 15 -14.85 -14.64 -0.13
CA LEU A 15 -15.23 -14.61 1.28
C LEU A 15 -14.05 -14.89 2.23
N LEU A 16 -13.14 -15.80 1.87
CA LEU A 16 -11.94 -16.10 2.66
C LEU A 16 -10.96 -14.91 2.75
N PHE A 17 -10.83 -14.10 1.69
CA PHE A 17 -10.02 -12.88 1.74
C PHE A 17 -10.61 -11.85 2.72
N ILE A 18 -11.93 -11.64 2.66
CA ILE A 18 -12.64 -10.72 3.56
C ILE A 18 -12.53 -11.18 5.01
N ALA A 19 -12.69 -12.49 5.27
CA ALA A 19 -12.57 -13.08 6.61
C ALA A 19 -11.17 -12.89 7.23
N ASN A 20 -10.12 -12.94 6.40
CA ASN A 20 -8.75 -12.68 6.83
C ASN A 20 -8.39 -11.18 6.89
N GLY A 21 -9.34 -10.29 6.61
CA GLY A 21 -9.13 -8.83 6.57
C GLY A 21 -8.18 -8.38 5.46
N GLN A 22 -7.99 -9.22 4.43
CA GLN A 22 -7.15 -8.96 3.27
C GLN A 22 -8.02 -8.44 2.11
N SER A 23 -7.55 -7.44 1.38
CA SER A 23 -8.22 -7.02 0.14
C SER A 23 -7.73 -7.86 -1.02
N ASN A 24 -8.63 -8.19 -1.96
CA ASN A 24 -8.26 -8.85 -3.20
C ASN A 24 -7.72 -7.81 -4.20
N TYR A 25 -6.45 -7.95 -4.59
CA TYR A 25 -5.79 -7.08 -5.57
C TYR A 25 -6.53 -7.08 -6.92
N ASP A 26 -6.99 -8.24 -7.38
CA ASP A 26 -7.60 -8.38 -8.70
C ASP A 26 -8.95 -7.67 -8.81
N MET A 27 -9.63 -7.49 -7.67
CA MET A 27 -10.91 -6.79 -7.56
C MET A 27 -10.77 -5.27 -7.41
N LEU A 28 -9.55 -4.74 -7.32
CA LEU A 28 -9.32 -3.31 -7.27
C LEU A 28 -9.61 -2.64 -8.62
N ARG A 29 -10.02 -1.37 -8.58
CA ARG A 29 -10.12 -0.56 -9.80
C ARG A 29 -8.72 -0.33 -10.36
N GLU A 30 -8.60 -0.11 -11.66
CA GLU A 30 -7.31 0.10 -12.32
C GLU A 30 -6.53 1.30 -11.76
N VAL A 31 -7.23 2.36 -11.36
CA VAL A 31 -6.61 3.50 -10.67
C VAL A 31 -5.99 3.07 -9.34
N ASP A 32 -6.69 2.26 -8.54
CA ASP A 32 -6.21 1.80 -7.23
C ASP A 32 -5.04 0.82 -7.40
N LYS A 33 -5.10 -0.09 -8.38
CA LYS A 33 -4.00 -1.00 -8.74
C LYS A 33 -2.71 -0.24 -9.05
N LYS A 34 -2.79 0.82 -9.86
CA LYS A 34 -1.63 1.67 -10.17
C LYS A 34 -0.99 2.25 -8.91
N HIS A 35 -1.79 2.74 -7.97
CA HIS A 35 -1.27 3.29 -6.72
C HIS A 35 -0.69 2.19 -5.80
N VAL A 36 -1.32 1.02 -5.77
CA VAL A 36 -0.79 -0.16 -5.06
C VAL A 36 0.57 -0.56 -5.62
N ASP A 37 0.71 -0.66 -6.95
CA ASP A 37 1.97 -0.99 -7.61
C ASP A 37 3.06 0.04 -7.34
N MET A 38 2.71 1.33 -7.30
CA MET A 38 3.62 2.40 -6.89
C MET A 38 4.13 2.18 -5.47
N ALA A 39 3.24 1.89 -4.51
CA ALA A 39 3.62 1.63 -3.12
C ALA A 39 4.51 0.39 -2.98
N ILE A 40 4.16 -0.72 -3.65
CA ILE A 40 4.96 -1.96 -3.63
C ILE A 40 6.36 -1.67 -4.17
N ARG A 41 6.45 -1.00 -5.32
CA ARG A 41 7.73 -0.66 -5.95
C ARG A 41 8.57 0.22 -5.04
N TYR A 42 7.99 1.28 -4.51
CA TYR A 42 8.67 2.22 -3.61
C TYR A 42 9.19 1.51 -2.36
N ALA A 43 8.32 0.79 -1.65
CA ALA A 43 8.67 0.13 -0.40
C ALA A 43 9.74 -0.96 -0.57
N ASN A 44 9.69 -1.72 -1.66
CA ASN A 44 10.68 -2.77 -1.87
C ASN A 44 12.04 -2.23 -2.35
N LYS A 45 12.08 -1.09 -3.05
CA LYS A 45 13.32 -0.41 -3.46
C LYS A 45 13.97 0.40 -2.33
N ASN A 46 13.16 0.96 -1.43
CA ASN A 46 13.64 1.83 -0.37
C ASN A 46 14.36 1.01 0.72
N SER A 47 15.67 1.26 0.89
CA SER A 47 16.52 0.56 1.85
C SER A 47 16.07 0.76 3.29
N GLU A 48 15.59 1.95 3.66
CA GLU A 48 15.15 2.28 5.03
C GLU A 48 13.91 1.47 5.42
N ILE A 49 12.94 1.35 4.52
CA ILE A 49 11.73 0.54 4.75
C ILE A 49 12.12 -0.94 4.86
N GLN A 50 13.05 -1.39 4.00
CA GLN A 50 13.52 -2.76 3.98
C GLN A 50 14.42 -3.13 5.16
N LYS A 51 14.96 -2.18 5.95
CA LYS A 51 15.75 -2.50 7.17
C LYS A 51 14.98 -3.40 8.14
N ASN A 52 13.67 -3.22 8.22
CA ASN A 52 12.80 -4.01 9.10
C ASN A 52 12.40 -5.38 8.49
N ASN A 53 12.58 -5.57 7.17
CA ASN A 53 12.20 -6.77 6.43
C ASN A 53 13.27 -7.18 5.40
N PRO A 54 14.56 -7.33 5.79
CA PRO A 54 15.69 -7.28 4.86
C PRO A 54 15.76 -8.44 3.86
N LYS A 55 14.99 -9.50 4.09
CA LYS A 55 14.98 -10.74 3.29
C LYS A 55 13.66 -10.98 2.58
N GLU A 56 12.65 -10.14 2.79
CA GLU A 56 11.27 -10.46 2.47
C GLU A 56 10.74 -9.46 1.44
N HIS A 57 9.96 -9.96 0.48
CA HIS A 57 9.20 -9.09 -0.41
C HIS A 57 7.98 -8.51 0.33
N LEU A 58 7.73 -7.22 0.16
CA LEU A 58 6.53 -6.55 0.68
C LEU A 58 5.44 -6.56 -0.38
N ASN A 59 4.27 -7.09 -0.05
CA ASN A 59 3.15 -7.17 -0.99
C ASN A 59 1.87 -6.54 -0.41
N PHE A 60 0.91 -6.23 -1.28
CA PHE A 60 -0.36 -5.59 -0.95
C PHE A 60 -1.23 -6.47 -0.04
N PHE A 61 -1.50 -5.99 1.16
CA PHE A 61 -2.35 -6.68 2.12
C PHE A 61 -3.79 -6.16 2.09
N LYS A 62 -3.99 -4.84 2.22
CA LYS A 62 -5.35 -4.27 2.17
C LYS A 62 -5.37 -2.77 1.89
N VAL A 63 -6.51 -2.27 1.41
CA VAL A 63 -6.82 -0.84 1.45
C VAL A 63 -7.37 -0.49 2.83
N VAL A 64 -6.88 0.61 3.41
CA VAL A 64 -7.37 1.17 4.68
C VAL A 64 -8.39 2.27 4.42
N GLY A 65 -8.15 3.08 3.40
CA GLY A 65 -9.06 4.15 2.99
C GLY A 65 -8.62 4.79 1.70
N GLN A 66 -9.57 5.40 1.00
CA GLN A 66 -9.32 6.09 -0.26
C GLN A 66 -10.16 7.36 -0.33
N SER A 67 -9.65 8.38 -1.00
CA SER A 67 -10.37 9.62 -1.24
C SER A 67 -10.01 10.16 -2.62
N GLU A 68 -11.03 10.43 -3.41
CA GLU A 68 -10.92 11.28 -4.59
C GLU A 68 -11.11 12.73 -4.13
N ILE A 69 -10.02 13.50 -4.15
CA ILE A 69 -10.01 14.89 -3.65
C ILE A 69 -10.49 15.84 -4.75
N SER A 70 -10.23 15.50 -6.01
CA SER A 70 -10.79 16.11 -7.20
C SER A 70 -10.66 15.15 -8.38
N ALA A 71 -11.25 15.49 -9.54
CA ALA A 71 -11.16 14.69 -10.77
C ALA A 71 -9.71 14.37 -11.24
N ARG A 72 -8.71 15.05 -10.67
CA ARG A 72 -7.28 14.90 -11.00
C ARG A 72 -6.40 14.63 -9.79
N GLU A 73 -6.98 14.42 -8.60
CA GLU A 73 -6.24 14.23 -7.35
C GLU A 73 -6.78 13.02 -6.60
N PHE A 74 -5.98 11.96 -6.55
CA PHE A 74 -6.32 10.71 -5.90
C PHE A 74 -5.40 10.46 -4.71
N LYS A 75 -5.97 9.96 -3.62
CA LYS A 75 -5.25 9.53 -2.43
C LYS A 75 -5.75 8.16 -2.01
N ILE A 76 -4.81 7.24 -1.78
CA ILE A 76 -5.08 5.93 -1.21
C ILE A 76 -4.17 5.68 -0.02
N ASN A 77 -4.74 5.10 1.03
CA ASN A 77 -4.04 4.56 2.19
C ASN A 77 -4.19 3.04 2.13
N LEU A 78 -3.05 2.34 2.12
CA LEU A 78 -2.98 0.90 1.99
C LEU A 78 -1.92 0.32 2.94
N LEU A 79 -2.08 -0.96 3.25
CA LEU A 79 -1.08 -1.72 3.99
C LEU A 79 -0.34 -2.66 3.05
N LEU A 80 0.99 -2.66 3.16
CA LEU A 80 1.85 -3.72 2.66
C LEU A 80 2.24 -4.65 3.80
N LYS A 81 2.57 -5.89 3.48
CA LYS A 81 3.01 -6.88 4.46
C LYS A 81 4.06 -7.81 3.86
N ALA A 82 5.00 -8.23 4.70
CA ALA A 82 6.05 -9.16 4.32
C ALA A 82 5.50 -10.53 3.94
N THR A 83 6.07 -11.11 2.90
CA THR A 83 5.72 -12.43 2.39
C THR A 83 6.83 -13.47 2.62
N ASP A 84 6.54 -14.71 2.26
CA ASP A 84 7.49 -15.83 2.19
C ASP A 84 8.53 -15.67 1.06
N CYS A 85 8.20 -14.91 0.02
CA CYS A 85 9.10 -14.65 -1.08
C CYS A 85 10.35 -13.84 -0.67
N PRO A 86 11.51 -14.15 -1.29
CA PRO A 86 12.73 -13.39 -1.06
C PRO A 86 12.56 -11.94 -1.51
N LYS A 87 13.30 -11.04 -0.84
CA LYS A 87 13.40 -9.63 -1.24
C LYS A 87 13.70 -9.54 -2.74
N ALA A 88 12.96 -8.66 -3.40
CA ALA A 88 13.16 -8.37 -4.82
C ALA A 88 14.61 -7.94 -5.08
N SER A 89 15.26 -8.65 -5.99
CA SER A 89 16.65 -8.43 -6.41
C SER A 89 16.71 -7.66 -7.74
N ARG A 90 15.64 -7.75 -8.53
CA ARG A 90 15.50 -7.13 -9.84
C ARG A 90 14.32 -6.17 -9.86
N ASP A 91 14.41 -5.19 -10.74
CA ASP A 91 13.34 -4.21 -10.93
C ASP A 91 12.01 -4.79 -11.39
N SER A 92 12.05 -5.92 -12.10
CA SER A 92 10.86 -6.68 -12.49
C SER A 92 10.15 -7.38 -11.31
N GLU A 93 10.82 -7.56 -10.18
CA GLU A 93 10.30 -8.21 -8.96
C GLU A 93 9.71 -7.18 -7.97
N HIS A 94 9.91 -5.88 -8.22
CA HIS A 94 9.34 -4.77 -7.45
C HIS A 94 7.87 -4.48 -7.83
N LYS A 95 7.02 -5.51 -7.89
CA LYS A 95 5.61 -5.44 -8.31
C LYS A 95 4.73 -6.39 -7.49
N HIS A 96 3.41 -6.34 -7.63
CA HIS A 96 2.52 -7.32 -7.01
C HIS A 96 2.87 -8.76 -7.42
N ARG A 97 2.94 -9.65 -6.41
CA ARG A 97 3.30 -11.07 -6.58
C ARG A 97 2.23 -11.98 -5.95
N PRO A 98 1.20 -12.40 -6.70
CA PRO A 98 0.08 -13.18 -6.14
C PRO A 98 0.51 -14.57 -5.63
N GLU A 99 1.65 -15.09 -6.06
CA GLU A 99 2.21 -16.36 -5.62
C GLU A 99 2.84 -16.32 -4.22
N CYS A 100 3.05 -15.13 -3.65
CA CYS A 100 3.74 -14.95 -2.37
C CYS A 100 2.75 -14.88 -1.20
N HIS A 101 2.86 -15.80 -0.24
CA HIS A 101 1.98 -15.84 0.92
C HIS A 101 2.48 -14.91 2.04
N PHE A 102 1.56 -14.30 2.77
CA PHE A 102 1.93 -13.43 3.89
C PHE A 102 2.48 -14.21 5.08
N LYS A 103 3.59 -13.73 5.65
CA LYS A 103 4.08 -14.25 6.92
C LYS A 103 3.18 -13.80 8.06
N SER A 104 2.87 -14.73 8.97
CA SER A 104 2.17 -14.40 10.21
C SER A 104 3.07 -13.53 11.11
N ARG A 105 2.45 -12.72 11.99
CA ARG A 105 3.12 -11.92 13.05
C ARG A 105 4.05 -10.78 12.60
N ARG A 106 4.32 -10.61 11.30
CA ARG A 106 5.04 -9.43 10.80
C ARG A 106 4.15 -8.17 10.85
N PRO A 107 4.67 -7.02 11.29
CA PRO A 107 3.94 -5.75 11.23
C PRO A 107 3.65 -5.36 9.78
N CYS A 108 2.54 -4.67 9.55
CA CYS A 108 2.25 -4.07 8.25
C CYS A 108 3.09 -2.81 8.05
N ILE A 109 3.32 -2.43 6.80
CA ILE A 109 3.81 -1.11 6.40
C ILE A 109 2.60 -0.31 5.91
N ASN A 110 2.29 0.80 6.56
CA ASN A 110 1.25 1.72 6.15
C ASN A 110 1.81 2.67 5.09
N CYS A 111 1.21 2.66 3.91
CA CYS A 111 1.60 3.50 2.79
C CYS A 111 0.45 4.44 2.40
N VAL A 112 0.79 5.71 2.19
CA VAL A 112 -0.07 6.71 1.57
C VAL A 112 0.50 7.04 0.20
N VAL A 113 -0.33 6.90 -0.82
CA VAL A 113 0.02 7.29 -2.20
C VAL A 113 -0.93 8.38 -2.64
N CYS A 114 -0.35 9.47 -3.14
CA CYS A 114 -1.07 10.62 -3.66
C CYS A 114 -0.60 10.92 -5.07
N THR A 115 -1.52 10.96 -6.03
CA THR A 115 -1.24 11.39 -7.41
C THR A 115 -1.98 12.68 -7.71
N LYS A 116 -1.35 13.52 -8.55
CA LYS A 116 -1.96 14.70 -9.13
C LYS A 116 -1.63 14.80 -10.60
N ASP A 117 -2.64 14.93 -11.43
CA ASP A 117 -2.44 15.21 -12.86
C ASP A 117 -2.24 16.72 -13.06
N PHE A 118 -1.03 17.21 -12.80
CA PHE A 118 -0.60 18.54 -13.21
C PHE A 118 0.13 18.46 -14.56
N HIS A 119 -0.56 18.83 -15.65
CA HIS A 119 0.03 19.21 -16.94
C HIS A 119 1.26 18.36 -17.38
N GLY A 120 1.17 17.04 -17.29
CA GLY A 120 2.18 16.12 -17.82
C GLY A 120 3.39 15.82 -16.91
N SER A 121 3.42 16.30 -15.66
CA SER A 121 4.39 15.84 -14.66
C SER A 121 3.65 15.25 -13.45
N THR A 122 3.77 13.94 -13.32
CA THR A 122 3.06 13.10 -12.34
C THR A 122 4.07 12.33 -11.51
N ASP A 123 4.91 13.03 -10.74
CA ASP A 123 5.66 12.36 -9.68
C ASP A 123 4.69 12.12 -8.51
N PRO A 124 4.27 10.86 -8.26
CA PRO A 124 3.38 10.56 -7.14
C PRO A 124 4.11 10.84 -5.82
N TYR A 125 3.39 11.42 -4.86
CA TYR A 125 3.88 11.43 -3.49
C TYR A 125 3.59 10.06 -2.85
N ILE A 126 4.64 9.41 -2.35
CA ILE A 126 4.56 8.11 -1.68
C ILE A 126 5.25 8.24 -0.33
N ASP A 127 4.53 7.92 0.74
CA ASP A 127 5.09 7.82 2.09
C ASP A 127 4.69 6.48 2.69
N CYS A 128 5.66 5.73 3.20
CA CYS A 128 5.47 4.38 3.71
C CYS A 128 6.20 4.23 5.04
N VAL A 129 5.46 3.87 6.09
CA VAL A 129 5.96 3.79 7.47
C VAL A 129 5.52 2.48 8.14
N LEU A 130 6.31 1.98 9.08
CA LEU A 130 5.97 0.78 9.84
C LEU A 130 4.71 1.03 10.69
N ASN A 131 3.75 0.10 10.69
CA ASN A 131 2.46 0.26 11.36
C ASN A 131 2.55 0.27 12.91
N THR A 132 3.75 0.18 13.50
CA THR A 132 4.00 0.40 14.93
C THR A 132 4.34 1.87 15.26
N ASP A 133 4.68 2.68 14.25
CA ASP A 133 5.01 4.12 14.39
C ASP A 133 3.80 5.04 14.14
N VAL A 134 2.58 4.46 14.12
CA VAL A 134 1.32 5.09 13.67
C VAL A 134 0.76 6.09 14.69
N LYS A 135 1.47 6.34 15.80
CA LYS A 135 1.22 7.56 16.60
C LYS A 135 1.46 8.83 15.77
N LYS A 136 2.10 8.72 14.60
CA LYS A 136 2.23 9.74 13.57
C LYS A 136 1.74 9.16 12.24
N VAL A 137 1.33 10.01 11.32
CA VAL A 137 0.77 9.65 9.99
C VAL A 137 -0.74 9.47 10.02
N ILE A 138 -1.43 10.44 10.61
CA ILE A 138 -2.55 11.04 9.90
C ILE A 138 -1.92 12.02 8.91
N CYS A 139 -1.96 11.69 7.61
CA CYS A 139 -1.71 12.69 6.59
C CYS A 139 -2.90 13.66 6.58
N LEU A 140 -2.89 14.62 7.53
CA LEU A 140 -3.78 15.78 7.60
C LEU A 140 -3.48 16.80 6.49
N LYS A 141 -2.55 16.49 5.59
CA LYS A 141 -2.21 17.33 4.44
C LYS A 141 -3.06 16.86 3.28
N THR A 142 -3.98 17.71 2.83
CA THR A 142 -4.45 17.68 1.44
C THR A 142 -3.22 17.57 0.54
N CYS A 143 -3.28 16.85 -0.59
CA CYS A 143 -2.11 16.74 -1.47
C CYS A 143 -1.69 18.12 -2.04
N ARG A 144 -2.42 19.21 -1.72
CA ARG A 144 -2.19 20.62 -2.04
C ARG A 144 -1.03 21.33 -1.33
N THR A 145 -0.51 20.90 -0.20
CA THR A 145 0.55 21.68 0.49
C THR A 145 1.70 20.81 0.98
N GLN A 146 2.81 20.87 0.25
CA GLN A 146 4.13 20.54 0.76
C GLN A 146 4.44 21.48 1.94
N LYS A 147 4.16 21.06 3.17
CA LYS A 147 4.85 21.56 4.37
C LYS A 147 4.93 20.44 5.38
N TYR A 148 6.14 19.98 5.68
CA TYR A 148 6.42 18.94 6.65
C TYR A 148 5.89 19.38 8.04
N PHE A 149 5.17 18.50 8.74
CA PHE A 149 4.69 18.76 10.10
C PHE A 149 5.01 17.52 10.91
N TYR A 150 5.94 17.64 11.84
CA TYR A 150 6.31 16.58 12.78
C TYR A 150 5.63 16.87 14.12
N PHE A 151 4.70 16.01 14.56
CA PHE A 151 4.18 16.05 15.93
C PHE A 151 5.19 15.39 16.89
N LYS A 152 6.21 16.10 17.36
CA LYS A 152 6.89 15.69 18.60
C LYS A 152 6.19 16.41 19.75
N ASN A 153 5.90 15.66 20.81
CA ASN A 153 5.25 16.08 22.06
C ASN A 153 5.26 17.61 22.31
N THR A 154 4.05 18.18 22.32
CA THR A 154 3.67 19.45 22.96
C THR A 154 4.33 20.77 22.55
N HIS A 155 5.19 20.87 21.54
CA HIS A 155 5.59 22.19 21.03
C HIS A 155 5.73 22.25 19.50
N PHE A 156 5.03 23.22 18.90
CA PHE A 156 5.11 23.58 17.49
C PHE A 156 6.49 24.18 17.18
N VAL A 157 7.24 23.58 16.24
CA VAL A 157 8.44 24.21 15.66
C VAL A 157 8.29 24.18 14.14
N GLN A 158 8.30 25.38 13.55
CA GLN A 158 8.28 25.64 12.11
C GLN A 158 9.73 25.62 11.59
N PHE A 159 9.97 24.91 10.49
CA PHE A 159 11.19 25.00 9.68
C PHE A 159 10.81 25.47 8.28
#